data_AF-A0A4P5YFG2-F1
#
_entry.id   AF-A0A4P5YFG2-F1
#
_cell.length_a   1.000
_cell.length_b   1.000
_cell.length_c   1.000
_cell.angle_alpha   90.00
_cell.angle_beta   90.00
_cell.angle_gamma   90.00
#
_symmetry.space_group_name_H-M   'P 1'
#
loop_
_entity.id
_entity.type
_entity.pdbx_description
1 polymer ?
#
loop_
_entity_poly.entity_id
_entity_poly.type
_entity_poly.pdbx_seq_one_letter_code
_entity_poly.pdbx_strand_id
1 'polypeptide(L)'
;MDHPALAQLRALARLTIPFLDTAAPRSADPASGLPIMLRLFPAFRLRQAGAAIIALALSAAPAMAVSLQDATLKSPITRHPFAVRVLAETKDATQLADLGADLDGCRHTSMASEYEFSVVVDPTCFFAALSAEWDPRDGRFLYQKEITDDLRTWVQKELGPDHAIAVANAYASAMRLARANGQAPPDRAGFLIPQNHIQIDQRYKLALKCYDARRARSSLIAKVALQGAWALRAYLNIALGNPNLDGGRQEVDDKVKRHVTNGETFRLDKWLPIYRKIFNDGRGMTDEASFVAGITLLGFELRDGNRAAVDGIISAMTERFKDGEAVLGLRMLTKERKEKVGKYLEFLDIAIGNFRVAIAEEQINRSSLPTTMLAVAESLRRVGQGASAAAWYDALARLPETQPKMRADIRSQGRAAGADAPFLIQVGWIADEQVLKLHDAGIKPLPGIDQVLLTALVSEGLGSAAYVNPHWKPVTGASADACGSVIGRIGDAITGFGFRLGDWPETLGELWDRDFIDRNSVNRFRCPASGELYRYGVPTMPFDQAPKDLVLVSTSSAIDTPTGKRFAACLLDRRVVWSVKPVEPGKPYAGP
;
A
#
# COMPACT_ATOMS: atom_id res chain seq x y z
N MET A 1 -22.10 2.42 -39.63
CA MET A 1 -22.06 2.53 -38.16
C MET A 1 -20.60 2.67 -37.79
N ASP A 2 -20.16 3.91 -37.58
CA ASP A 2 -18.75 4.23 -37.39
C ASP A 2 -18.38 4.11 -35.90
N HIS A 3 -17.30 3.37 -35.63
CA HIS A 3 -16.75 3.13 -34.31
C HIS A 3 -16.21 4.45 -33.71
N PRO A 4 -16.56 4.83 -32.46
CA PRO A 4 -16.21 6.13 -31.87
C PRO A 4 -14.70 6.42 -31.80
N ALA A 5 -13.85 5.39 -31.79
CA ALA A 5 -12.39 5.54 -31.87
C ALA A 5 -11.90 6.12 -33.22
N LEU A 6 -12.62 5.88 -34.32
CA LEU A 6 -12.23 6.35 -35.66
C LEU A 6 -12.57 7.85 -35.86
N ALA A 7 -13.57 8.36 -35.14
CA ALA A 7 -13.89 9.78 -35.08
C ALA A 7 -12.85 10.58 -34.27
N GLN A 8 -12.34 10.02 -33.18
CA GLN A 8 -11.29 10.64 -32.35
C GLN A 8 -9.93 10.68 -33.06
N LEU A 9 -9.57 9.64 -33.82
CA LEU A 9 -8.36 9.63 -34.66
C LEU A 9 -8.42 10.65 -35.80
N ARG A 10 -9.60 10.84 -36.42
CA ARG A 10 -9.81 11.89 -37.44
C ARG A 10 -9.79 13.31 -36.87
N ALA A 11 -10.21 13.49 -35.61
CA ALA A 11 -10.12 14.77 -34.90
C ALA A 11 -8.67 15.14 -34.54
N LEU A 12 -7.87 14.16 -34.10
CA LEU A 12 -6.44 14.33 -33.82
C LEU A 12 -5.61 14.63 -35.07
N ALA A 13 -5.94 14.02 -36.22
CA ALA A 13 -5.29 14.30 -37.50
C ALA A 13 -5.59 15.70 -38.07
N ARG A 14 -6.70 16.33 -37.64
CA ARG A 14 -7.06 17.71 -38.03
C ARG A 14 -6.40 18.79 -37.16
N LEU A 15 -5.90 18.44 -35.99
CA LEU A 15 -5.29 19.38 -35.04
C LEU A 15 -3.77 19.52 -35.19
N THR A 16 -3.13 18.69 -36.02
CA THR A 16 -1.65 18.63 -36.14
C THR A 16 -1.08 19.30 -37.39
N ILE A 17 -1.90 19.98 -38.20
CA ILE A 17 -1.40 20.82 -39.30
C ILE A 17 -2.16 22.15 -39.34
N PRO A 18 -1.56 23.23 -38.82
CA PRO A 18 -1.85 24.56 -39.34
C PRO A 18 -0.53 25.26 -39.60
N PHE A 19 -0.01 25.20 -40.82
CA PHE A 19 0.75 26.27 -41.49
C PHE A 19 1.16 25.75 -42.87
N LEU A 20 0.28 25.95 -43.84
CA LEU A 20 0.55 26.20 -45.25
C LEU A 20 -0.80 26.56 -45.89
N ASP A 21 -0.80 27.60 -46.73
CA ASP A 21 -1.93 28.33 -47.34
C ASP A 21 -2.59 29.39 -46.42
N THR A 22 -2.56 30.70 -46.69
CA THR A 22 -2.55 31.40 -47.99
C THR A 22 -1.87 32.78 -47.89
N ALA A 23 -0.93 33.06 -48.81
CA ALA A 23 -0.65 34.41 -49.30
C ALA A 23 0.00 34.27 -50.68
N ALA A 24 -0.82 34.23 -51.71
CA ALA A 24 -0.36 34.41 -53.08
C ALA A 24 -0.19 35.91 -53.36
N PRO A 25 0.93 36.35 -53.93
CA PRO A 25 0.94 37.50 -54.82
C PRO A 25 0.99 37.01 -56.27
N ARG A 26 0.00 37.46 -57.06
CA ARG A 26 0.11 37.48 -58.52
C ARG A 26 1.02 38.66 -58.91
N SER A 27 2.11 38.39 -59.63
CA SER A 27 2.42 39.03 -60.93
C SER A 27 3.87 38.76 -61.40
N ALA A 28 3.95 38.51 -62.70
CA ALA A 28 5.03 38.85 -63.66
C ALA A 28 6.40 38.14 -63.61
N ASP A 29 6.57 37.34 -64.68
CA ASP A 29 7.70 37.25 -65.62
C ASP A 29 8.74 36.11 -65.52
N PRO A 30 9.10 35.46 -66.65
CA PRO A 30 9.92 34.25 -66.71
C PRO A 30 11.34 34.54 -67.20
N ALA A 31 12.37 34.23 -66.41
CA ALA A 31 13.71 33.94 -66.95
C ALA A 31 14.64 33.33 -65.91
N SER A 32 15.46 32.39 -66.38
CA SER A 32 16.73 31.88 -65.83
C SER A 32 16.72 30.63 -64.93
N GLY A 33 17.33 29.56 -65.47
CA GLY A 33 18.37 28.79 -64.75
C GLY A 33 17.98 27.51 -64.00
N LEU A 34 18.30 26.35 -64.58
CA LEU A 34 18.50 25.01 -63.96
C LEU A 34 19.44 25.02 -62.70
N PRO A 35 19.69 23.91 -61.95
CA PRO A 35 19.10 22.54 -61.93
C PRO A 35 18.85 21.90 -60.52
N ILE A 36 18.08 20.81 -60.51
CA ILE A 36 18.26 19.53 -59.75
C ILE A 36 18.83 19.60 -58.33
N MET A 37 17.98 19.48 -57.29
CA MET A 37 18.35 18.94 -55.96
C MET A 37 17.14 18.67 -55.05
N LEU A 38 16.04 18.08 -55.56
CA LEU A 38 14.88 17.77 -54.71
C LEU A 38 14.16 16.50 -55.18
N ARG A 39 14.86 15.36 -55.12
CA ARG A 39 14.25 14.01 -55.21
C ARG A 39 14.91 13.03 -54.25
N LEU A 40 15.00 13.37 -52.95
CA LEU A 40 15.36 12.42 -51.89
C LEU A 40 14.71 12.80 -50.55
N PHE A 41 13.38 12.96 -50.48
CA PHE A 41 12.71 13.26 -49.20
C PHE A 41 11.37 12.54 -48.87
N PRO A 42 11.01 11.34 -49.40
CA PRO A 42 9.96 10.53 -48.77
C PRO A 42 10.51 9.55 -47.71
N ALA A 43 11.73 9.03 -47.89
CA ALA A 43 12.27 7.96 -47.03
C ALA A 43 12.77 8.47 -45.66
N PHE A 44 13.18 9.74 -45.57
CA PHE A 44 13.68 10.32 -44.33
C PHE A 44 12.54 10.70 -43.36
N ARG A 45 11.38 11.11 -43.88
CA ARG A 45 10.20 11.47 -43.06
C ARG A 45 9.47 10.26 -42.49
N LEU A 46 9.43 9.12 -43.21
CA LEU A 46 8.88 7.88 -42.64
C LEU A 46 9.77 7.28 -41.54
N ARG A 47 11.10 7.42 -41.63
CA ARG A 47 12.02 6.98 -40.57
C ARG A 47 11.94 7.87 -39.33
N GLN A 48 11.74 9.18 -39.47
CA GLN A 48 11.55 10.09 -38.34
C GLN A 48 10.17 9.93 -37.67
N ALA A 49 9.11 9.66 -38.42
CA ALA A 49 7.79 9.34 -37.86
C ALA A 49 7.79 7.97 -37.15
N GLY A 50 8.45 6.97 -37.73
CA GLY A 50 8.63 5.66 -37.10
C GLY A 50 9.49 5.71 -35.83
N ALA A 51 10.58 6.49 -35.85
CA ALA A 51 11.42 6.70 -34.67
C ALA A 51 10.72 7.53 -33.57
N ALA A 52 9.86 8.49 -33.93
CA ALA A 52 9.07 9.25 -32.96
C ALA A 52 7.97 8.39 -32.31
N ILE A 53 7.33 7.49 -33.05
CA ILE A 53 6.33 6.54 -32.51
C ILE A 53 6.99 5.47 -31.64
N ILE A 54 8.17 4.96 -32.04
CA ILE A 54 8.95 4.02 -31.24
C ILE A 54 9.54 4.71 -30.00
N ALA A 55 9.96 5.97 -30.09
CA ALA A 55 10.38 6.75 -28.92
C ALA A 55 9.21 7.07 -27.98
N LEU A 56 8.00 7.32 -28.50
CA LEU A 56 6.79 7.46 -27.68
C LEU A 56 6.44 6.12 -26.99
N ALA A 57 6.53 5.01 -27.73
CA ALA A 57 6.25 3.66 -27.22
C ALA A 57 7.33 3.13 -26.25
N LEU A 58 8.58 3.58 -26.36
CA LEU A 58 9.69 3.24 -25.45
C LEU A 58 9.85 4.23 -24.28
N SER A 59 9.31 5.46 -24.40
CA SER A 59 9.12 6.37 -23.25
C SER A 59 7.96 5.93 -22.35
N ALA A 60 7.11 5.02 -22.85
CA ALA A 60 6.19 4.22 -22.07
C ALA A 60 6.86 2.94 -21.54
N ALA A 61 8.02 3.08 -20.86
CA ALA A 61 8.22 2.20 -19.72
C ALA A 61 6.96 2.37 -18.84
N PRO A 62 6.37 1.31 -18.28
CA PRO A 62 5.19 1.47 -17.46
C PRO A 62 5.61 2.25 -16.21
N ALA A 63 5.49 3.58 -16.28
CA ALA A 63 4.87 4.30 -15.18
C ALA A 63 3.60 3.49 -14.95
N MET A 64 3.59 2.65 -13.92
CA MET A 64 2.40 1.90 -13.55
C MET A 64 1.35 2.96 -13.25
N ALA A 65 0.59 3.34 -14.28
CA ALA A 65 -0.46 4.30 -14.16
C ALA A 65 -1.45 3.65 -13.23
N VAL A 66 -1.63 4.24 -12.04
CA VAL A 66 -2.63 3.80 -11.07
C VAL A 66 -3.95 3.72 -11.82
N SER A 67 -4.45 2.51 -12.03
CA SER A 67 -5.71 2.31 -12.74
C SER A 67 -6.82 2.70 -11.76
N LEU A 68 -7.46 3.84 -12.03
CA LEU A 68 -8.55 4.36 -11.22
C LEU A 68 -9.86 4.20 -11.98
N GLN A 69 -10.88 3.73 -11.29
CA GLN A 69 -12.25 3.64 -11.79
C GLN A 69 -13.17 4.56 -10.99
N ASP A 70 -14.04 5.28 -11.70
CA ASP A 70 -15.15 5.99 -11.07
C ASP A 70 -16.19 4.96 -10.60
N ALA A 71 -16.59 5.05 -9.33
CA ALA A 71 -17.57 4.16 -8.72
C ALA A 71 -18.61 4.98 -7.95
N THR A 72 -19.83 4.43 -7.88
CA THR A 72 -20.88 4.94 -6.98
C THR A 72 -21.03 3.96 -5.84
N LEU A 73 -20.51 4.31 -4.68
CA LEU A 73 -20.57 3.48 -3.49
C LEU A 73 -21.78 3.86 -2.62
N LYS A 74 -22.17 2.98 -1.70
CA LYS A 74 -23.25 3.21 -0.75
C LYS A 74 -22.70 3.17 0.66
N SER A 75 -23.08 4.16 1.45
CA SER A 75 -22.73 4.20 2.87
C SER A 75 -23.22 2.93 3.59
N PRO A 76 -22.36 2.21 4.33
CA PRO A 76 -22.82 1.11 5.17
C PRO A 76 -23.63 1.61 6.39
N ILE A 77 -23.47 2.89 6.76
CA ILE A 77 -24.06 3.52 7.94
C ILE A 77 -25.37 4.23 7.58
N THR A 78 -25.34 5.16 6.64
CA THR A 78 -26.48 6.03 6.29
C THR A 78 -27.26 5.53 5.07
N ARG A 79 -26.73 4.55 4.33
CA ARG A 79 -27.28 4.02 3.06
C ARG A 79 -27.28 5.01 1.88
N HIS A 80 -26.84 6.25 2.08
CA HIS A 80 -26.75 7.23 1.00
C HIS A 80 -25.67 6.86 -0.02
N PRO A 81 -25.96 7.00 -1.34
CA PRO A 81 -24.96 6.80 -2.38
C PRO A 81 -24.00 7.99 -2.48
N PHE A 82 -22.75 7.73 -2.86
CA PHE A 82 -21.75 8.77 -3.11
C PHE A 82 -20.77 8.33 -4.20
N ALA A 83 -20.29 9.30 -4.99
CA ALA A 83 -19.33 9.07 -6.06
C ALA A 83 -17.88 9.17 -5.55
N VAL A 84 -17.03 8.25 -6.00
CA VAL A 84 -15.60 8.20 -5.62
C VAL A 84 -14.78 7.51 -6.70
N ARG A 85 -13.49 7.86 -6.77
CA ARG A 85 -12.49 7.13 -7.54
C ARG A 85 -11.84 6.06 -6.67
N VAL A 86 -11.92 4.81 -7.09
CA VAL A 86 -11.29 3.68 -6.41
C VAL A 86 -10.23 3.03 -7.30
N LEU A 87 -9.34 2.25 -6.70
CA LEU A 87 -8.39 1.43 -7.46
C LEU A 87 -9.17 0.39 -8.27
N ALA A 88 -8.83 0.24 -9.55
CA ALA A 88 -9.40 -0.80 -10.38
C ALA A 88 -8.89 -2.18 -9.91
N GLU A 89 -9.76 -3.19 -9.93
CA GLU A 89 -9.36 -4.56 -9.63
C GLU A 89 -8.32 -5.04 -10.65
N THR A 90 -7.06 -5.14 -10.24
CA THR A 90 -6.08 -5.96 -10.96
C THR A 90 -6.31 -7.41 -10.56
N LYS A 91 -6.32 -8.36 -11.50
CA LYS A 91 -6.56 -9.80 -11.21
C LYS A 91 -5.57 -10.42 -10.19
N ASP A 92 -4.47 -9.73 -9.88
CA ASP A 92 -3.48 -10.10 -8.86
C ASP A 92 -3.69 -9.41 -7.49
N ALA A 93 -4.77 -8.65 -7.28
CA ALA A 93 -5.03 -7.82 -6.08
C ALA A 93 -5.40 -8.59 -4.80
N THR A 94 -5.07 -9.88 -4.67
CA THR A 94 -5.24 -10.62 -3.40
C THR A 94 -4.19 -10.25 -2.36
N GLN A 95 -3.14 -9.54 -2.77
CA GLN A 95 -2.15 -8.98 -1.87
C GLN A 95 -2.47 -7.50 -1.64
N LEU A 96 -2.71 -7.14 -0.36
CA LEU A 96 -2.54 -5.76 0.10
C LEU A 96 -1.27 -5.21 -0.55
N ALA A 97 -1.37 -4.06 -1.25
CA ALA A 97 -0.30 -3.46 -2.05
C ALA A 97 1.06 -3.79 -1.42
N ASP A 98 1.83 -4.61 -2.16
CA ASP A 98 3.09 -5.23 -1.73
C ASP A 98 3.87 -4.29 -0.83
N LEU A 99 4.13 -4.75 0.40
CA LEU A 99 4.82 -4.00 1.46
C LEU A 99 6.20 -3.65 0.91
N GLY A 100 6.31 -2.47 0.30
CA GLY A 100 7.32 -2.15 -0.71
C GLY A 100 8.68 -2.77 -0.40
N ALA A 101 9.13 -3.62 -1.30
CA ALA A 101 10.44 -4.26 -1.23
C ALA A 101 11.42 -3.67 -2.25
N ASP A 102 11.15 -2.45 -2.69
CA ASP A 102 12.17 -1.62 -3.32
C ASP A 102 13.19 -1.18 -2.26
N LEU A 103 14.39 -0.73 -2.68
CA LEU A 103 15.50 -0.35 -1.81
C LEU A 103 15.14 0.70 -0.73
N ASP A 104 14.02 1.41 -0.91
CA ASP A 104 13.51 2.44 -0.01
C ASP A 104 12.14 2.10 0.64
N GLY A 105 11.62 0.88 0.46
CA GLY A 105 10.38 0.43 1.10
C GLY A 105 9.07 0.84 0.39
N CYS A 106 9.11 1.48 -0.79
CA CYS A 106 7.90 1.94 -1.48
C CYS A 106 8.09 2.07 -3.01
N ARG A 107 7.13 1.56 -3.78
CA ARG A 107 7.22 1.38 -5.25
C ARG A 107 7.17 2.67 -6.10
N HIS A 108 6.91 3.84 -5.51
CA HIS A 108 6.61 5.07 -6.27
C HIS A 108 7.75 6.09 -6.23
N THR A 109 8.20 6.52 -7.40
CA THR A 109 9.29 7.49 -7.59
C THR A 109 8.82 8.95 -7.54
N SER A 110 7.63 9.23 -8.07
CA SER A 110 6.92 10.53 -8.02
C SER A 110 5.62 10.43 -8.83
N MET A 111 4.46 10.81 -8.26
CA MET A 111 3.12 11.04 -8.85
C MET A 111 2.02 10.63 -7.84
N ALA A 112 0.74 10.84 -8.19
CA ALA A 112 -0.39 10.28 -7.44
C ALA A 112 -0.17 8.77 -7.24
N SER A 113 -0.02 8.36 -5.98
CA SER A 113 0.26 6.98 -5.61
C SER A 113 -1.05 6.22 -5.43
N GLU A 114 -1.06 4.91 -5.70
CA GLU A 114 -2.19 4.04 -5.35
C GLU A 114 -2.57 4.14 -3.87
N TYR A 115 -1.61 4.45 -2.99
CA TYR A 115 -1.85 4.69 -1.58
C TYR A 115 -2.76 5.89 -1.34
N GLU A 116 -2.79 6.89 -2.22
CA GLU A 116 -3.74 8.00 -2.09
C GLU A 116 -5.20 7.55 -2.24
N PHE A 117 -5.46 6.48 -2.99
CA PHE A 117 -6.80 5.97 -3.29
C PHE A 117 -7.11 4.65 -2.58
N SER A 118 -6.23 4.22 -1.67
CA SER A 118 -6.39 2.97 -0.93
C SER A 118 -7.43 3.07 0.17
N VAL A 119 -7.75 4.27 0.67
CA VAL A 119 -8.79 4.49 1.68
C VAL A 119 -9.90 5.34 1.10
N VAL A 120 -11.14 4.86 1.27
CA VAL A 120 -12.36 5.63 0.95
C VAL A 120 -13.00 6.08 2.26
N VAL A 121 -13.41 7.35 2.31
CA VAL A 121 -14.16 7.90 3.44
C VAL A 121 -15.59 8.14 3.00
N ASP A 122 -16.57 7.63 3.71
CA ASP A 122 -17.97 7.97 3.50
C ASP A 122 -18.18 9.46 3.83
N PRO A 123 -18.52 10.32 2.85
CA PRO A 123 -18.66 11.75 3.07
C PRO A 123 -19.90 12.12 3.89
N THR A 124 -20.77 11.15 4.22
CA THR A 124 -22.01 11.37 4.99
C THR A 124 -21.84 11.15 6.49
N CYS A 125 -20.81 10.41 6.92
CA CYS A 125 -20.60 10.09 8.33
C CYS A 125 -19.14 9.86 8.74
N PHE A 126 -18.18 10.02 7.82
CA PHE A 126 -16.75 9.80 8.03
C PHE A 126 -16.33 8.36 8.36
N PHE A 127 -17.22 7.38 8.22
CA PHE A 127 -16.82 5.97 8.20
C PHE A 127 -15.78 5.73 7.09
N ALA A 128 -14.67 5.08 7.41
CA ALA A 128 -13.58 4.87 6.48
C ALA A 128 -13.08 3.42 6.51
N ALA A 129 -12.67 2.92 5.36
CA ALA A 129 -12.08 1.59 5.17
C ALA A 129 -11.25 1.56 3.88
N LEU A 130 -10.63 0.42 3.58
CA LEU A 130 -9.83 0.19 2.37
C LEU A 130 -10.70 0.03 1.14
N SER A 131 -10.33 0.64 0.00
CA SER A 131 -11.13 0.65 -1.24
C SER A 131 -11.51 -0.75 -1.73
N ALA A 132 -10.67 -1.76 -1.45
CA ALA A 132 -10.94 -3.17 -1.72
C ALA A 132 -12.08 -3.79 -0.89
N GLU A 133 -12.54 -3.13 0.17
CA GLU A 133 -13.67 -3.58 1.00
C GLU A 133 -15.03 -3.13 0.48
N TRP A 134 -15.07 -2.43 -0.66
CA TRP A 134 -16.29 -2.10 -1.37
C TRP A 134 -16.35 -2.85 -2.69
N ASP A 135 -17.50 -3.47 -2.97
CA ASP A 135 -17.76 -4.06 -4.28
C ASP A 135 -17.98 -2.92 -5.29
N PRO A 136 -17.09 -2.76 -6.29
CA PRO A 136 -17.24 -1.69 -7.27
C PRO A 136 -18.46 -1.88 -8.18
N ARG A 137 -19.03 -3.10 -8.28
CA ARG A 137 -20.15 -3.42 -9.18
C ARG A 137 -21.49 -2.97 -8.63
N ASP A 138 -21.74 -3.16 -7.34
CA ASP A 138 -23.02 -2.79 -6.70
C ASP A 138 -22.89 -1.68 -5.63
N GLY A 139 -21.65 -1.24 -5.37
CA GLY A 139 -21.28 -0.17 -4.47
C GLY A 139 -21.35 -0.55 -2.99
N ARG A 140 -21.63 -1.81 -2.64
CA ARG A 140 -21.85 -2.23 -1.26
C ARG A 140 -20.54 -2.49 -0.54
N PHE A 141 -20.55 -2.24 0.76
CA PHE A 141 -19.49 -2.66 1.66
C PHE A 141 -19.56 -4.19 1.85
N LEU A 142 -18.47 -4.90 1.55
CA LEU A 142 -18.41 -6.36 1.54
C LEU A 142 -18.67 -6.97 2.93
N TYR A 143 -18.24 -6.28 3.98
CA TYR A 143 -18.38 -6.72 5.36
C TYR A 143 -19.63 -6.14 6.03
N GLN A 144 -20.73 -6.02 5.28
CA GLN A 144 -21.98 -5.42 5.78
C GLN A 144 -22.50 -6.07 7.08
N LYS A 145 -22.25 -7.36 7.27
CA LYS A 145 -22.62 -8.12 8.48
C LYS A 145 -21.80 -7.74 9.72
N GLU A 146 -20.63 -7.14 9.54
CA GLU A 146 -19.77 -6.64 10.63
C GLU A 146 -20.20 -5.25 11.13
N ILE A 147 -21.13 -4.59 10.42
CA ILE A 147 -21.65 -3.27 10.79
C ILE A 147 -22.80 -3.46 11.79
N THR A 148 -22.45 -3.59 13.07
CA THR A 148 -23.39 -3.70 14.19
C THR A 148 -24.06 -2.36 14.53
N ASP A 149 -25.16 -2.40 15.28
CA ASP A 149 -25.82 -1.17 15.77
C ASP A 149 -24.93 -0.38 16.74
N ASP A 150 -24.11 -1.09 17.53
CA ASP A 150 -23.09 -0.48 18.39
C ASP A 150 -22.08 0.32 17.55
N LEU A 151 -21.60 -0.26 16.44
CA LEU A 151 -20.66 0.43 15.56
C LEU A 151 -21.31 1.62 14.86
N ARG A 152 -22.58 1.51 14.42
CA ARG A 152 -23.32 2.65 13.84
C ARG A 152 -23.43 3.81 14.82
N THR A 153 -23.80 3.50 16.06
CA THR A 153 -23.91 4.48 17.15
C THR A 153 -22.55 5.11 17.45
N TRP A 154 -21.51 4.30 17.51
CA TRP A 154 -20.13 4.77 17.70
C TRP A 154 -19.70 5.72 16.58
N VAL A 155 -19.95 5.40 15.30
CA VAL A 155 -19.58 6.27 14.17
C VAL A 155 -20.26 7.64 14.31
N GLN A 156 -21.56 7.65 14.58
CA GLN A 156 -22.32 8.90 14.71
C GLN A 156 -21.82 9.75 15.89
N LYS A 157 -21.48 9.11 17.01
CA LYS A 157 -21.03 9.80 18.22
C LYS A 157 -19.59 10.31 18.11
N GLU A 158 -18.66 9.45 17.71
CA GLU A 158 -17.23 9.74 17.77
C GLU A 158 -16.72 10.45 16.51
N LEU A 159 -17.34 10.24 15.35
CA LEU A 159 -16.92 10.88 14.07
C LEU A 159 -17.86 12.00 13.62
N GLY A 160 -19.09 12.05 14.14
CA GLY A 160 -20.09 13.05 13.79
C GLY A 160 -19.65 14.52 14.00
N PRO A 161 -19.03 14.89 15.12
CA PRO A 161 -18.55 16.26 15.34
C PRO A 161 -17.50 16.71 14.30
N ASP A 162 -16.49 15.86 14.05
CA ASP A 162 -15.44 16.12 13.06
C ASP A 162 -16.02 16.23 11.64
N HIS A 163 -16.99 15.37 11.33
CA HIS A 163 -17.73 15.41 10.06
C HIS A 163 -18.48 16.73 9.88
N ALA A 164 -19.25 17.17 10.88
CA ALA A 164 -20.03 18.40 10.79
C ALA A 164 -19.15 19.64 10.56
N ILE A 165 -18.00 19.72 11.26
CA ILE A 165 -17.03 20.80 11.08
C ILE A 165 -16.45 20.77 9.67
N ALA A 166 -16.05 19.60 9.18
CA ALA A 166 -15.47 19.45 7.85
C ALA A 166 -16.47 19.81 6.74
N VAL A 167 -17.74 19.41 6.88
CA VAL A 167 -18.80 19.76 5.92
C VAL A 167 -18.98 21.28 5.88
N ALA A 168 -19.06 21.94 7.04
CA ALA A 168 -19.21 23.39 7.11
C ALA A 168 -18.03 24.14 6.43
N ASN A 169 -16.80 23.71 6.70
CA ASN A 169 -15.60 24.31 6.11
C ASN A 169 -15.51 24.08 4.59
N ALA A 170 -15.82 22.86 4.14
CA ALA A 170 -15.83 22.52 2.73
C ALA A 170 -16.93 23.28 1.97
N TYR A 171 -18.12 23.40 2.55
CA TYR A 171 -19.23 24.17 1.97
C TYR A 171 -18.90 25.66 1.87
N ALA A 172 -18.33 26.26 2.93
CA ALA A 172 -17.89 27.66 2.91
C ALA A 172 -16.81 27.91 1.83
N SER A 173 -15.89 26.97 1.65
CA SER A 173 -14.87 27.04 0.61
C SER A 173 -15.47 26.93 -0.79
N ALA A 174 -16.41 26.00 -1.00
CA ALA A 174 -17.12 25.83 -2.26
C ALA A 174 -17.96 27.07 -2.62
N MET A 175 -18.63 27.67 -1.63
CA MET A 175 -19.33 28.96 -1.78
C MET A 175 -18.41 30.09 -2.24
N ARG A 176 -17.21 30.20 -1.65
CA ARG A 176 -16.21 31.21 -2.02
C ARG A 176 -15.70 31.00 -3.46
N LEU A 177 -15.39 29.76 -3.82
CA LEU A 177 -14.97 29.38 -5.18
C LEU A 177 -16.06 29.66 -6.22
N ALA A 178 -17.31 29.28 -5.93
CA ALA A 178 -18.44 29.55 -6.80
C ALA A 178 -18.59 31.06 -7.05
N ARG A 179 -18.52 31.88 -5.99
CA ARG A 179 -18.54 33.36 -6.10
C ARG A 179 -17.40 33.90 -6.95
N ALA A 180 -16.17 33.44 -6.71
CA ALA A 180 -14.99 33.88 -7.47
C ALA A 180 -15.09 33.55 -8.96
N ASN A 181 -15.72 32.42 -9.30
CA ASN A 181 -15.90 31.94 -10.66
C ASN A 181 -17.22 32.41 -11.33
N GLY A 182 -18.01 33.26 -10.66
CA GLY A 182 -19.32 33.68 -11.16
C GLY A 182 -20.34 32.55 -11.31
N GLN A 183 -20.17 31.46 -10.56
CA GLN A 183 -21.04 30.28 -10.59
C GLN A 183 -22.13 30.36 -9.49
N ALA A 184 -23.24 29.67 -9.71
CA ALA A 184 -24.29 29.53 -8.71
C ALA A 184 -23.77 28.82 -7.45
N PRO A 185 -24.27 29.20 -6.25
CA PRO A 185 -23.86 28.54 -5.01
C PRO A 185 -24.29 27.06 -5.02
N PRO A 186 -23.47 26.15 -4.43
CA PRO A 186 -23.85 24.76 -4.28
C PRO A 186 -25.07 24.61 -3.37
N ASP A 187 -25.92 23.61 -3.64
CA ASP A 187 -27.04 23.27 -2.75
C ASP A 187 -26.51 22.72 -1.43
N ARG A 188 -27.01 23.26 -0.32
CA ARG A 188 -26.61 22.85 1.04
C ARG A 188 -27.18 21.49 1.42
N ALA A 189 -28.39 21.16 0.96
CA ALA A 189 -29.07 19.92 1.35
C ALA A 189 -28.41 18.68 0.73
N GLY A 190 -27.91 18.81 -0.51
CA GLY A 190 -27.18 17.75 -1.22
C GLY A 190 -25.65 17.83 -1.15
N PHE A 191 -25.07 18.75 -0.36
CA PHE A 191 -23.62 18.94 -0.37
C PHE A 191 -22.88 17.76 0.27
N LEU A 192 -22.06 17.08 -0.53
CA LEU A 192 -21.12 16.06 -0.07
C LEU A 192 -19.70 16.56 -0.23
N ILE A 193 -18.85 16.29 0.77
CA ILE A 193 -17.43 16.62 0.68
C ILE A 193 -16.78 15.73 -0.39
N PRO A 194 -16.15 16.30 -1.43
CA PRO A 194 -15.38 15.53 -2.39
C PRO A 194 -14.24 14.76 -1.70
N GLN A 195 -13.95 13.52 -2.12
CA GLN A 195 -12.89 12.71 -1.50
C GLN A 195 -11.53 13.40 -1.46
N ASN A 196 -11.16 14.09 -2.55
CA ASN A 196 -9.92 14.83 -2.68
C ASN A 196 -9.85 16.09 -1.79
N HIS A 197 -10.97 16.53 -1.22
CA HIS A 197 -10.99 17.61 -0.22
C HIS A 197 -10.71 17.10 1.20
N ILE A 198 -10.83 15.78 1.43
CA ILE A 198 -10.44 15.15 2.69
C ILE A 198 -8.94 14.86 2.63
N GLN A 199 -8.18 15.53 3.48
CA GLN A 199 -6.73 15.43 3.55
C GLN A 199 -6.26 13.97 3.71
N ILE A 200 -5.17 13.59 3.03
CA ILE A 200 -4.67 12.20 3.02
C ILE A 200 -4.49 11.66 4.45
N ASP A 201 -3.80 12.40 5.32
CA ASP A 201 -3.61 12.03 6.72
C ASP A 201 -4.94 11.87 7.48
N GLN A 202 -5.93 12.73 7.20
CA GLN A 202 -7.25 12.60 7.82
C GLN A 202 -7.96 11.32 7.36
N ARG A 203 -7.89 10.97 6.07
CA ARG A 203 -8.49 9.73 5.54
C ARG A 203 -7.92 8.50 6.25
N TYR A 204 -6.60 8.42 6.37
CA TYR A 204 -5.94 7.32 7.05
C TYR A 204 -6.20 7.29 8.56
N LYS A 205 -6.26 8.46 9.22
CA LYS A 205 -6.66 8.53 10.65
C LYS A 205 -8.07 8.02 10.89
N LEU A 206 -9.02 8.42 10.04
CA LEU A 206 -10.39 7.91 10.11
C LEU A 206 -10.42 6.39 9.90
N ALA A 207 -9.68 5.88 8.91
CA ALA A 207 -9.59 4.45 8.67
C ALA A 207 -9.04 3.71 9.90
N LEU A 208 -7.94 4.17 10.50
CA LEU A 208 -7.38 3.56 11.71
C LEU A 208 -8.39 3.55 12.87
N LYS A 209 -9.11 4.67 13.11
CA LYS A 209 -10.18 4.73 14.12
C LYS A 209 -11.30 3.71 13.81
N CYS A 210 -11.74 3.62 12.56
CA CYS A 210 -12.78 2.67 12.16
C CYS A 210 -12.32 1.21 12.30
N TYR A 211 -11.07 0.89 11.94
CA TYR A 211 -10.52 -0.45 12.12
C TYR A 211 -10.38 -0.82 13.59
N ASP A 212 -9.93 0.10 14.43
CA ASP A 212 -9.85 -0.11 15.89
C ASP A 212 -11.26 -0.36 16.49
N ALA A 213 -12.25 0.45 16.12
CA ALA A 213 -13.64 0.26 16.54
C ALA A 213 -14.26 -1.07 16.05
N ARG A 214 -13.84 -1.55 14.88
CA ARG A 214 -14.18 -2.87 14.33
C ARG A 214 -13.40 -4.02 14.97
N ARG A 215 -12.48 -3.73 15.90
CA ARG A 215 -11.54 -4.70 16.50
C ARG A 215 -10.73 -5.43 15.44
N ALA A 216 -10.27 -4.68 14.44
CA ALA A 216 -9.38 -5.19 13.42
C ALA A 216 -8.09 -5.72 14.05
N ARG A 217 -7.50 -6.70 13.38
CA ARG A 217 -6.22 -7.28 13.79
C ARG A 217 -5.10 -6.24 13.69
N SER A 218 -4.13 -6.33 14.58
CA SER A 218 -2.94 -5.47 14.56
C SER A 218 -2.20 -5.52 13.21
N SER A 219 -2.15 -6.68 12.55
CA SER A 219 -1.57 -6.79 11.20
C SER A 219 -2.27 -5.89 10.17
N LEU A 220 -3.60 -5.77 10.22
CA LEU A 220 -4.35 -4.89 9.32
C LEU A 220 -4.14 -3.42 9.67
N ILE A 221 -4.21 -3.08 10.97
CA ILE A 221 -3.96 -1.71 11.47
C ILE A 221 -2.54 -1.25 11.06
N ALA A 222 -1.55 -2.12 11.21
CA ALA A 222 -0.16 -1.85 10.83
C ALA A 222 -0.02 -1.57 9.33
N LYS A 223 -0.66 -2.39 8.48
CA LYS A 223 -0.64 -2.21 7.02
C LYS A 223 -1.32 -0.91 6.59
N VAL A 224 -2.47 -0.58 7.18
CA VAL A 224 -3.18 0.68 6.90
C VAL A 224 -2.35 1.89 7.33
N ALA A 225 -1.72 1.83 8.52
CA ALA A 225 -0.84 2.89 8.99
C ALA A 225 0.37 3.05 8.06
N LEU A 226 1.02 1.96 7.66
CA LEU A 226 2.15 1.99 6.75
C LEU A 226 1.77 2.58 5.38
N GLN A 227 0.62 2.20 4.82
CA GLN A 227 0.09 2.81 3.60
C GLN A 227 -0.16 4.32 3.76
N GLY A 228 -0.64 4.76 4.93
CA GLY A 228 -0.79 6.18 5.25
C GLY A 228 0.53 6.94 5.27
N ALA A 229 1.58 6.33 5.85
CA ALA A 229 2.92 6.88 5.80
C ALA A 229 3.42 6.99 4.34
N TRP A 230 3.24 5.96 3.51
CA TRP A 230 3.65 5.99 2.11
C TRP A 230 2.86 6.99 1.26
N ALA A 231 1.55 7.13 1.50
CA ALA A 231 0.72 8.13 0.85
C ALA A 231 1.23 9.55 1.16
N LEU A 232 1.57 9.84 2.42
CA LEU A 232 2.14 11.12 2.81
C LEU A 232 3.54 11.36 2.24
N ARG A 233 4.40 10.33 2.22
CA ARG A 233 5.73 10.42 1.61
C ARG A 233 5.63 10.74 0.12
N ALA A 234 4.73 10.07 -0.61
CA ALA A 234 4.48 10.33 -2.01
C ALA A 234 3.95 11.76 -2.22
N TYR A 235 2.98 12.18 -1.40
CA TYR A 235 2.44 13.55 -1.41
C TYR A 235 3.51 14.63 -1.17
N LEU A 236 4.43 14.38 -0.23
CA LEU A 236 5.53 15.30 0.08
C LEU A 236 6.56 15.41 -1.06
N ASN A 237 6.61 14.42 -1.96
CA ASN A 237 7.43 14.45 -3.17
C ASN A 237 6.76 15.14 -4.37
N ILE A 238 5.47 15.51 -4.27
CA ILE A 238 4.77 16.23 -5.34
C ILE A 238 5.15 17.71 -5.32
N ALA A 239 5.58 18.22 -6.47
CA ALA A 239 5.90 19.62 -6.66
C ALA A 239 4.66 20.51 -6.46
N LEU A 240 4.79 21.60 -5.69
CA LEU A 240 3.67 22.49 -5.36
C LEU A 240 3.29 23.39 -6.53
N GLY A 241 2.12 23.17 -7.15
CA GLY A 241 1.60 23.98 -8.27
C GLY A 241 1.16 25.40 -7.88
N ASN A 242 2.02 26.18 -7.24
CA ASN A 242 1.78 27.58 -6.89
C ASN A 242 2.53 28.50 -7.88
N PRO A 243 1.84 29.35 -8.65
CA PRO A 243 2.46 30.26 -9.61
C PRO A 243 3.54 31.18 -9.02
N ASN A 244 3.42 31.52 -7.72
CA ASN A 244 4.41 32.34 -7.04
C ASN A 244 5.77 31.64 -6.89
N LEU A 245 5.85 30.32 -7.16
CA LEU A 245 7.10 29.55 -7.09
C LEU A 245 7.76 29.39 -8.47
N ASP A 246 7.15 29.85 -9.56
CA ASP A 246 7.63 29.57 -10.93
C ASP A 246 9.03 30.14 -11.19
N GLY A 247 9.30 31.37 -10.73
CA GLY A 247 10.64 31.96 -10.82
C GLY A 247 11.69 31.18 -10.01
N GLY A 248 11.32 30.74 -8.80
CA GLY A 248 12.18 29.90 -7.97
C GLY A 248 12.48 28.54 -8.59
N ARG A 249 11.48 27.93 -9.24
CA ARG A 249 11.65 26.67 -9.99
C ARG A 249 12.63 26.83 -11.14
N GLN A 250 12.50 27.89 -11.94
CA GLN A 250 13.42 28.18 -13.05
C GLN A 250 14.86 28.30 -12.55
N GLU A 251 15.09 29.01 -11.44
CA GLU A 251 16.43 29.16 -10.88
C GLU A 251 17.03 27.82 -10.42
N VAL A 252 16.23 26.95 -9.79
CA VAL A 252 16.65 25.61 -9.39
C VAL A 252 16.92 24.74 -10.62
N ASP A 253 16.03 24.75 -11.61
CA ASP A 253 16.17 23.99 -12.85
C ASP A 253 17.45 24.38 -13.60
N ASP A 254 17.81 25.66 -13.64
CA ASP A 254 19.06 26.14 -14.27
C ASP A 254 20.32 25.60 -13.58
N LYS A 255 20.29 25.45 -12.25
CA LYS A 255 21.39 24.83 -11.49
C LYS A 255 21.44 23.32 -11.74
N VAL A 256 20.29 22.66 -11.84
CA VAL A 256 20.17 21.21 -12.04
C VAL A 256 20.51 20.80 -13.48
N LYS A 257 20.21 21.63 -14.48
CA LYS A 257 20.36 21.35 -15.92
C LYS A 257 21.77 20.89 -16.31
N ARG A 258 22.80 21.37 -15.61
CA ARG A 258 24.21 20.99 -15.85
C ARG A 258 24.52 19.55 -15.45
N HIS A 259 23.66 18.94 -14.65
CA HIS A 259 23.80 17.56 -14.19
C HIS A 259 22.91 16.59 -14.98
N VAL A 260 21.99 17.10 -15.82
CA VAL A 260 21.05 16.27 -16.59
C VAL A 260 21.74 15.67 -17.81
N THR A 261 21.66 14.36 -17.96
CA THR A 261 22.10 13.66 -19.18
C THR A 261 20.88 13.25 -20.01
N ASN A 262 20.94 13.45 -21.34
CA ASN A 262 19.84 13.09 -22.23
C ASN A 262 19.51 11.59 -22.12
N GLY A 263 18.22 11.28 -21.90
CA GLY A 263 17.72 9.91 -21.79
C GLY A 263 18.00 9.22 -20.45
N GLU A 264 18.48 9.95 -19.43
CA GLU A 264 18.74 9.34 -18.13
C GLU A 264 17.48 9.04 -17.34
N THR A 265 17.52 7.95 -16.57
CA THR A 265 16.49 7.63 -15.58
C THR A 265 16.81 8.28 -14.24
N PHE A 266 15.77 8.60 -13.48
CA PHE A 266 15.95 9.14 -12.13
C PHE A 266 16.64 8.12 -11.21
N ARG A 267 17.71 8.54 -10.54
CA ARG A 267 18.36 7.76 -9.47
C ARG A 267 18.59 8.63 -8.24
N LEU A 268 18.08 8.19 -7.08
CA LEU A 268 18.14 8.97 -5.84
C LEU A 268 19.58 9.22 -5.39
N ASP A 269 20.45 8.21 -5.49
CA ASP A 269 21.87 8.27 -5.13
C ASP A 269 22.65 9.36 -5.90
N LYS A 270 22.27 9.63 -7.17
CA LYS A 270 22.81 10.73 -7.96
C LYS A 270 22.24 12.08 -7.52
N TRP A 271 20.91 12.17 -7.39
CA TRP A 271 20.23 13.45 -7.24
C TRP A 271 20.29 14.01 -5.82
N LEU A 272 20.28 13.15 -4.80
CA LEU A 272 20.36 13.53 -3.40
C LEU A 272 21.58 14.43 -3.10
N PRO A 273 22.84 14.05 -3.42
CA PRO A 273 23.99 14.91 -3.14
C PRO A 273 23.98 16.22 -3.95
N ILE A 274 23.42 16.22 -5.17
CA ILE A 274 23.30 17.44 -6.00
C ILE A 274 22.35 18.43 -5.32
N TYR A 275 21.15 18.00 -4.93
CA TYR A 275 20.19 18.88 -4.27
C TYR A 275 20.66 19.30 -2.88
N ARG A 276 21.36 18.43 -2.15
CA ARG A 276 21.99 18.77 -0.87
C ARG A 276 22.99 19.90 -1.04
N LYS A 277 23.79 19.87 -2.12
CA LYS A 277 24.68 20.97 -2.51
C LYS A 277 23.92 22.25 -2.89
N ILE A 278 22.90 22.16 -3.74
CA ILE A 278 22.12 23.33 -4.16
C ILE A 278 21.49 24.05 -2.97
N PHE A 279 20.91 23.29 -2.03
CA PHE A 279 20.26 23.85 -0.85
C PHE A 279 21.27 24.45 0.15
N ASN A 280 22.36 23.74 0.44
CA ASN A 280 23.34 24.18 1.44
C ASN A 280 24.29 25.28 0.93
N ASP A 281 24.72 25.19 -0.32
CA ASP A 281 25.72 26.09 -0.91
C ASP A 281 25.10 27.25 -1.71
N GLY A 282 23.77 27.27 -1.87
CA GLY A 282 23.03 28.21 -2.71
C GLY A 282 23.00 29.64 -2.19
N ARG A 283 24.17 30.27 -2.04
CA ARG A 283 24.30 31.71 -1.78
C ARG A 283 23.69 32.49 -2.93
N GLY A 284 22.85 33.47 -2.60
CA GLY A 284 22.22 34.36 -3.58
C GLY A 284 20.96 33.82 -4.26
N MET A 285 20.45 32.65 -3.85
CA MET A 285 19.14 32.17 -4.32
C MET A 285 18.01 33.05 -3.76
N THR A 286 16.97 33.27 -4.56
CA THR A 286 15.74 33.89 -4.08
C THR A 286 15.09 33.04 -2.99
N ASP A 287 14.14 33.62 -2.26
CA ASP A 287 13.40 32.89 -1.23
C ASP A 287 12.53 31.79 -1.82
N GLU A 288 11.94 32.02 -2.99
CA GLU A 288 11.21 31.01 -3.75
C GLU A 288 12.13 29.87 -4.20
N ALA A 289 13.31 30.19 -4.75
CA ALA A 289 14.28 29.17 -5.18
C ALA A 289 14.80 28.34 -4.00
N SER A 290 15.07 29.00 -2.87
CA SER A 290 15.49 28.34 -1.63
C SER A 290 14.41 27.45 -1.05
N PHE A 291 13.15 27.89 -1.12
CA PHE A 291 12.00 27.08 -0.73
C PHE A 291 11.84 25.86 -1.66
N VAL A 292 11.90 26.03 -2.98
CA VAL A 292 11.80 24.95 -3.97
C VAL A 292 12.91 23.91 -3.77
N ALA A 293 14.17 24.35 -3.66
CA ALA A 293 15.29 23.46 -3.38
C ALA A 293 15.11 22.71 -2.05
N GLY A 294 14.64 23.40 -1.02
CA GLY A 294 14.37 22.84 0.31
C GLY A 294 13.31 21.75 0.29
N ILE A 295 12.14 21.99 -0.33
CA ILE A 295 11.07 20.98 -0.38
C ILE A 295 11.44 19.78 -1.26
N THR A 296 12.20 19.98 -2.34
CA THR A 296 12.68 18.86 -3.17
C THR A 296 13.68 18.01 -2.42
N LEU A 297 14.65 18.65 -1.74
CA LEU A 297 15.61 17.94 -0.91
C LEU A 297 14.92 17.22 0.26
N LEU A 298 13.94 17.87 0.91
CA LEU A 298 13.13 17.26 1.96
C LEU A 298 12.49 15.94 1.49
N GLY A 299 11.89 15.94 0.29
CA GLY A 299 11.32 14.75 -0.33
C GLY A 299 12.35 13.64 -0.56
N PHE A 300 13.54 13.99 -1.03
CA PHE A 300 14.64 13.05 -1.24
C PHE A 300 15.19 12.47 0.07
N GLU A 301 15.38 13.28 1.12
CA GLU A 301 15.82 12.80 2.43
C GLU A 301 14.75 11.94 3.12
N LEU A 302 13.46 12.27 2.94
CA LEU A 302 12.36 11.40 3.37
C LEU A 302 12.39 10.06 2.63
N ARG A 303 12.72 10.07 1.33
CA ARG A 303 12.86 8.84 0.53
C ARG A 303 14.04 8.01 1.02
N ASP A 304 15.19 8.63 1.24
CA ASP A 304 16.39 8.01 1.80
C ASP A 304 16.18 7.53 3.25
N GLY A 305 15.24 8.15 3.97
CA GLY A 305 14.95 7.83 5.38
C GLY A 305 15.93 8.46 6.36
N ASN A 306 16.61 9.53 5.97
CA ASN A 306 17.54 10.25 6.81
C ASN A 306 16.82 11.26 7.72
N ARG A 307 16.40 10.77 8.90
CA ARG A 307 15.64 11.56 9.88
C ARG A 307 16.33 12.88 10.26
N ALA A 308 17.63 12.83 10.51
CA ALA A 308 18.40 14.00 10.94
C ALA A 308 18.47 15.08 9.85
N ALA A 309 18.66 14.68 8.58
CA ALA A 309 18.65 15.62 7.46
C ALA A 309 17.27 16.26 7.25
N VAL A 310 16.19 15.48 7.36
CA VAL A 310 14.80 15.98 7.31
C VAL A 310 14.55 17.08 8.34
N ASP A 311 14.94 16.83 9.60
CA ASP A 311 14.77 17.82 10.68
C ASP A 311 15.65 19.06 10.47
N GLY A 312 16.86 18.88 9.95
CA GLY A 312 17.76 19.98 9.59
C GLY A 312 17.18 20.90 8.51
N ILE A 313 16.59 20.33 7.47
CA ILE A 313 15.95 21.09 6.37
C ILE A 313 14.74 21.86 6.87
N ILE A 314 13.85 21.21 7.63
CA ILE A 314 12.67 21.88 8.20
C ILE A 314 13.10 23.04 9.10
N SER A 315 14.11 22.84 9.94
CA SER A 315 14.63 23.87 10.83
C SER A 315 15.22 25.05 10.06
N ALA A 316 16.05 24.78 9.03
CA ALA A 316 16.63 25.80 8.18
C ALA A 316 15.56 26.62 7.43
N MET A 317 14.55 25.97 6.88
CA MET A 317 13.42 26.65 6.21
C MET A 317 12.57 27.45 7.20
N THR A 318 12.31 26.90 8.39
CA THR A 318 11.53 27.59 9.43
C THR A 318 12.21 28.89 9.86
N GLU A 319 13.52 28.85 10.06
CA GLU A 319 14.29 30.04 10.46
C GLU A 319 14.35 31.06 9.32
N ARG A 320 14.61 30.61 8.08
CA ARG A 320 14.69 31.51 6.92
C ARG A 320 13.40 32.28 6.67
N PHE A 321 12.24 31.62 6.81
CA PHE A 321 10.93 32.22 6.51
C PHE A 321 10.18 32.68 7.76
N LYS A 322 10.87 32.89 8.88
CA LYS A 322 10.25 33.24 10.16
C LYS A 322 9.56 34.61 10.12
N ASP A 323 10.24 35.62 9.60
CA ASP A 323 9.87 37.03 9.71
C ASP A 323 9.71 37.68 8.31
N GLY A 324 8.71 38.56 8.16
CA GLY A 324 8.45 39.33 6.94
C GLY A 324 7.16 38.97 6.20
N GLU A 325 6.45 39.99 5.72
CA GLU A 325 5.20 39.84 4.94
C GLU A 325 5.44 39.16 3.58
N ALA A 326 6.56 39.47 2.92
CA ALA A 326 6.91 38.92 1.61
C ALA A 326 7.05 37.38 1.63
N VAL A 327 7.46 36.81 2.77
CA VAL A 327 7.66 35.35 2.94
C VAL A 327 6.51 34.67 3.66
N LEU A 328 5.41 35.37 3.97
CA LEU A 328 4.26 34.82 4.70
C LEU A 328 3.72 33.53 4.05
N GLY A 329 3.61 33.52 2.71
CA GLY A 329 3.17 32.34 1.96
C GLY A 329 4.12 31.15 2.13
N LEU A 330 5.44 31.38 2.03
CA LEU A 330 6.46 30.36 2.19
C LEU A 330 6.53 29.83 3.63
N ARG A 331 6.30 30.70 4.61
CA ARG A 331 6.18 30.33 6.04
C ARG A 331 5.01 29.37 6.27
N MET A 332 3.85 29.68 5.70
CA MET A 332 2.66 28.83 5.82
C MET A 332 2.87 27.46 5.15
N LEU A 333 3.47 27.43 3.95
CA LEU A 333 3.81 26.19 3.27
C LEU A 333 4.85 25.36 4.04
N THR A 334 5.86 26.02 4.63
CA THR A 334 6.87 25.33 5.47
C THR A 334 6.22 24.70 6.69
N LYS A 335 5.30 25.42 7.36
CA LYS A 335 4.52 24.90 8.49
C LYS A 335 3.69 23.68 8.07
N GLU A 336 3.01 23.75 6.93
CA GLU A 336 2.25 22.62 6.39
C GLU A 336 3.15 21.40 6.14
N ARG A 337 4.31 21.59 5.50
CA ARG A 337 5.27 20.49 5.27
C ARG A 337 5.75 19.88 6.58
N LYS A 338 6.08 20.70 7.59
CA LYS A 338 6.44 20.22 8.93
C LYS A 338 5.33 19.39 9.58
N GLU A 339 4.08 19.85 9.49
CA GLU A 339 2.92 19.11 10.01
C GLU A 339 2.74 17.77 9.30
N LYS A 340 2.82 17.73 7.97
CA LYS A 340 2.71 16.49 7.19
C LYS A 340 3.85 15.51 7.47
N VAL A 341 5.09 15.99 7.66
CA VAL A 341 6.20 15.14 8.12
C VAL A 341 5.91 14.55 9.50
N GLY A 342 5.38 15.35 10.43
CA GLY A 342 4.93 14.84 11.73
C GLY A 342 3.89 13.72 11.60
N LYS A 343 2.91 13.86 10.69
CA LYS A 343 1.90 12.81 10.43
C LYS A 343 2.48 11.55 9.78
N TYR A 344 3.45 11.71 8.89
CA TYR A 344 4.19 10.59 8.31
C TYR A 344 4.86 9.73 9.40
N LEU A 345 5.54 10.38 10.35
CA LEU A 345 6.20 9.67 11.46
C LEU A 345 5.20 9.03 12.42
N GLU A 346 4.10 9.74 12.75
CA GLU A 346 3.00 9.22 13.57
C GLU A 346 2.47 7.89 13.00
N PHE A 347 2.28 7.82 11.68
CA PHE A 347 1.86 6.58 11.02
C PHE A 347 2.92 5.47 11.03
N LEU A 348 4.20 5.80 10.86
CA LEU A 348 5.27 4.82 10.99
C LEU A 348 5.32 4.22 12.40
N ASP A 349 5.18 5.04 13.45
CA ASP A 349 5.14 4.57 14.84
C ASP A 349 3.96 3.64 15.11
N ILE A 350 2.77 3.97 14.60
CA ILE A 350 1.58 3.10 14.68
C ILE A 350 1.84 1.77 13.96
N ALA A 351 2.47 1.81 12.77
CA ALA A 351 2.81 0.62 12.02
C ALA A 351 3.81 -0.28 12.76
N ILE A 352 4.88 0.29 13.32
CA ILE A 352 5.89 -0.42 14.12
C ILE A 352 5.23 -1.14 15.30
N GLY A 353 4.45 -0.42 16.11
CA GLY A 353 3.81 -0.98 17.29
C GLY A 353 2.87 -2.14 16.94
N ASN A 354 2.04 -1.97 15.93
CA ASN A 354 1.07 -2.98 15.53
C ASN A 354 1.71 -4.17 14.80
N PHE A 355 2.77 -3.98 14.01
CA PHE A 355 3.50 -5.11 13.42
C PHE A 355 4.22 -5.93 14.48
N ARG A 356 4.83 -5.31 15.49
CA ARG A 356 5.44 -6.03 16.63
C ARG A 356 4.40 -6.92 17.33
N VAL A 357 3.23 -6.37 17.63
CA VAL A 357 2.11 -7.13 18.23
C VAL A 357 1.65 -8.24 17.28
N ALA A 358 1.44 -7.93 16.00
CA ALA A 358 1.02 -8.91 15.01
C ALA A 358 1.99 -10.09 14.88
N ILE A 359 3.30 -9.83 14.88
CA ILE A 359 4.33 -10.88 14.86
C ILE A 359 4.28 -11.68 16.17
N ALA A 360 4.26 -11.02 17.33
CA ALA A 360 4.26 -11.70 18.63
C ALA A 360 3.01 -12.58 18.86
N GLU A 361 1.85 -12.13 18.37
CA GLU A 361 0.60 -12.90 18.36
C GLU A 361 0.53 -13.89 17.20
N GLU A 362 1.57 -13.92 16.36
CA GLU A 362 1.75 -14.80 15.23
C GLU A 362 0.75 -14.57 14.09
N GLN A 363 0.06 -13.43 14.01
CA GLN A 363 -0.87 -13.11 12.90
C GLN A 363 -0.21 -13.10 11.50
N ILE A 364 1.12 -13.21 11.43
CA ILE A 364 1.93 -13.22 10.21
C ILE A 364 2.62 -14.58 10.11
N ASN A 365 2.41 -15.28 9.00
CA ASN A 365 3.03 -16.56 8.71
C ASN A 365 4.53 -16.43 8.43
N ARG A 366 5.24 -17.57 8.49
CA ARG A 366 6.70 -17.61 8.35
C ARG A 366 7.20 -17.05 7.01
N SER A 367 6.50 -17.34 5.91
CA SER A 367 6.90 -16.87 4.57
C SER A 367 6.81 -15.35 4.40
N SER A 368 5.93 -14.68 5.14
CA SER A 368 5.73 -13.22 5.09
C SER A 368 6.54 -12.45 6.14
N LEU A 369 7.20 -13.16 7.07
CA LEU A 369 7.98 -12.54 8.13
C LEU A 369 9.15 -11.69 7.60
N PRO A 370 9.96 -12.13 6.60
CA PRO A 370 11.07 -11.32 6.10
C PRO A 370 10.64 -9.92 5.63
N THR A 371 9.58 -9.84 4.82
CA THR A 371 9.05 -8.56 4.32
C THR A 371 8.48 -7.70 5.44
N THR A 372 7.78 -8.31 6.40
CA THR A 372 7.23 -7.56 7.54
C THR A 372 8.34 -7.04 8.46
N MET A 373 9.37 -7.85 8.71
CA MET A 373 10.55 -7.43 9.47
C MET A 373 11.30 -6.29 8.78
N LEU A 374 11.43 -6.34 7.45
CA LEU A 374 12.01 -5.24 6.67
C LEU A 374 11.19 -3.96 6.86
N ALA A 375 9.86 -4.04 6.79
CA ALA A 375 8.98 -2.90 7.00
C ALA A 375 9.13 -2.30 8.40
N VAL A 376 9.25 -3.13 9.45
CA VAL A 376 9.53 -2.67 10.82
C VAL A 376 10.90 -2.00 10.92
N ALA A 377 11.95 -2.63 10.38
CA ALA A 377 13.31 -2.10 10.41
C ALA A 377 13.42 -0.74 9.70
N GLU A 378 12.87 -0.63 8.48
CA GLU A 378 12.82 0.61 7.72
C GLU A 378 12.03 1.70 8.45
N SER A 379 10.88 1.34 9.03
CA SER A 379 10.08 2.30 9.81
C SER A 379 10.86 2.83 11.01
N LEU A 380 11.51 1.93 11.79
CA LEU A 380 12.36 2.30 12.93
C LEU A 380 13.49 3.24 12.51
N ARG A 381 14.16 2.94 11.40
CA ARG A 381 15.23 3.79 10.85
C ARG A 381 14.71 5.18 10.52
N ARG A 382 13.56 5.26 9.85
CA ARG A 382 12.92 6.50 9.38
C ARG A 382 12.41 7.38 10.51
N VAL A 383 11.97 6.79 11.63
CA VAL A 383 11.60 7.56 12.83
C VAL A 383 12.81 7.96 13.69
N GLY A 384 14.03 7.57 13.31
CA GLY A 384 15.27 7.91 14.00
C GLY A 384 15.68 6.92 15.10
N GLN A 385 15.03 5.76 15.21
CA GLN A 385 15.39 4.70 16.15
C GLN A 385 16.45 3.76 15.56
N GLY A 386 17.61 4.32 15.18
CA GLY A 386 18.67 3.61 14.44
C GLY A 386 19.19 2.34 15.11
N ALA A 387 19.37 2.35 16.45
CA ALA A 387 19.83 1.17 17.18
C ALA A 387 18.82 0.02 17.16
N SER A 388 17.53 0.33 17.30
CA SER A 388 16.46 -0.65 17.14
C SER A 388 16.40 -1.16 15.71
N ALA A 389 16.48 -0.26 14.71
CA ALA A 389 16.50 -0.65 13.31
C ALA A 389 17.66 -1.62 13.00
N ALA A 390 18.86 -1.34 13.50
CA ALA A 390 20.03 -2.21 13.35
C ALA A 390 19.78 -3.62 13.90
N ALA A 391 19.12 -3.74 15.06
CA ALA A 391 18.76 -5.05 15.64
C ALA A 391 17.77 -5.83 14.76
N TRP A 392 16.77 -5.15 14.18
CA TRP A 392 15.82 -5.78 13.26
C TRP A 392 16.45 -6.19 11.93
N TYR A 393 17.34 -5.38 11.37
CA TYR A 393 18.08 -5.76 10.16
C TYR A 393 19.03 -6.93 10.43
N ASP A 394 19.74 -6.97 11.55
CA ASP A 394 20.60 -8.11 11.92
C ASP A 394 19.79 -9.40 12.06
N ALA A 395 18.63 -9.33 12.74
CA ALA A 395 17.73 -10.47 12.84
C ALA A 395 17.21 -10.93 11.48
N LEU A 396 16.79 -9.99 10.61
CA LEU A 396 16.32 -10.27 9.24
C LEU A 396 17.41 -10.91 8.38
N ALA A 397 18.64 -10.39 8.46
CA ALA A 397 19.80 -10.93 7.77
C ALA A 397 20.10 -12.39 8.18
N ARG A 398 19.81 -12.76 9.43
CA ARG A 398 20.06 -14.09 9.97
C ARG A 398 18.93 -15.09 9.72
N LEU A 399 17.77 -14.66 9.24
CA LEU A 399 16.67 -15.57 8.94
C LEU A 399 17.07 -16.62 7.89
N PRO A 400 16.78 -17.92 8.12
CA PRO A 400 17.04 -18.96 7.12
C PRO A 400 16.38 -18.66 5.76
N GLU A 401 15.19 -18.07 5.78
CA GLU A 401 14.39 -17.72 4.59
C GLU A 401 15.12 -16.74 3.66
N THR A 402 16.00 -15.89 4.20
CA THR A 402 16.76 -14.92 3.40
C THR A 402 18.06 -15.51 2.83
N GLN A 403 18.39 -16.76 3.14
CA GLN A 403 19.56 -17.52 2.67
C GLN A 403 20.93 -16.87 2.99
N PRO A 404 21.27 -16.63 4.27
CA PRO A 404 22.50 -15.95 4.67
C PRO A 404 23.78 -16.59 4.13
N LYS A 405 23.84 -17.92 4.07
CA LYS A 405 25.00 -18.65 3.51
C LYS A 405 25.20 -18.32 2.02
N MET A 406 24.15 -18.38 1.22
CA MET A 406 24.24 -18.04 -0.20
C MET A 406 24.64 -16.57 -0.40
N ARG A 407 24.13 -15.64 0.42
CA ARG A 407 24.54 -14.23 0.36
C ARG A 407 26.02 -14.04 0.72
N ALA A 408 26.52 -14.77 1.72
CA ALA A 408 27.94 -14.74 2.07
C ALA A 408 28.83 -15.28 0.94
N ASP A 409 28.42 -16.37 0.29
CA ASP A 409 29.13 -16.94 -0.86
C ASP A 409 29.18 -15.94 -2.04
N ILE A 410 28.07 -15.26 -2.35
CA ILE A 410 28.02 -14.19 -3.37
C ILE A 410 29.02 -13.07 -3.03
N ARG A 411 29.08 -12.62 -1.77
CA ARG A 411 30.02 -11.57 -1.33
C ARG A 411 31.47 -12.00 -1.46
N SER A 412 31.79 -13.24 -1.11
CA SER A 412 33.15 -13.78 -1.20
C SER A 412 33.72 -13.74 -2.63
N GLN A 413 32.84 -13.72 -3.63
CA GLN A 413 33.19 -13.60 -5.05
C GLN A 413 33.35 -12.14 -5.50
N GLY A 414 33.19 -11.16 -4.60
CA GLY A 414 33.22 -9.73 -4.93
C GLY A 414 32.01 -9.28 -5.75
N ARG A 415 30.89 -10.00 -5.67
CA ARG A 415 29.67 -9.72 -6.43
C ARG A 415 28.54 -9.19 -5.54
N ALA A 416 27.58 -8.50 -6.16
CA ALA A 416 26.28 -8.22 -5.57
C ALA A 416 25.26 -9.26 -6.01
N ALA A 417 24.17 -9.41 -5.25
CA ALA A 417 23.02 -10.19 -5.71
C ALA A 417 22.51 -9.59 -7.05
N GLY A 418 22.38 -10.44 -8.07
CA GLY A 418 21.83 -9.99 -9.35
C GLY A 418 20.37 -9.55 -9.21
N ALA A 419 19.88 -8.74 -10.16
CA ALA A 419 18.48 -8.30 -10.18
C ALA A 419 17.48 -9.47 -10.25
N ASP A 420 17.90 -10.61 -10.79
CA ASP A 420 17.11 -11.84 -10.92
C ASP A 420 17.24 -12.77 -9.70
N ALA A 421 17.99 -12.38 -8.66
CA ALA A 421 18.09 -13.16 -7.44
C ALA A 421 16.70 -13.36 -6.81
N PRO A 422 16.41 -14.54 -6.22
CA PRO A 422 15.16 -14.77 -5.51
C PRO A 422 14.85 -13.64 -4.53
N PHE A 423 13.60 -13.20 -4.52
CA PHE A 423 13.14 -12.03 -3.77
C PHE A 423 13.60 -11.99 -2.30
N LEU A 424 13.48 -13.11 -1.58
CA LEU A 424 13.89 -13.18 -0.16
C LEU A 424 15.40 -13.04 0.04
N ILE A 425 16.21 -13.38 -0.97
CA ILE A 425 17.65 -13.12 -0.96
C ILE A 425 17.90 -11.61 -1.08
N GLN A 426 17.15 -10.91 -1.94
CA GLN A 426 17.24 -9.47 -2.07
C GLN A 426 16.85 -8.77 -0.76
N VAL A 427 15.78 -9.21 -0.09
CA VAL A 427 15.38 -8.70 1.23
C VAL A 427 16.51 -8.86 2.25
N GLY A 428 17.15 -10.03 2.32
CA GLY A 428 18.31 -10.24 3.18
C GLY A 428 19.52 -9.39 2.80
N TRP A 429 19.72 -9.16 1.50
CA TRP A 429 20.80 -8.33 0.98
C TRP A 429 20.63 -6.85 1.40
N ILE A 430 19.41 -6.32 1.29
CA ILE A 430 19.05 -4.99 1.77
C ILE A 430 19.35 -4.87 3.26
N ALA A 431 18.98 -5.87 4.05
CA ALA A 431 19.25 -5.87 5.49
C ALA A 431 20.74 -5.78 5.79
N ASP A 432 21.57 -6.60 5.11
CA ASP A 432 23.03 -6.57 5.26
C ASP A 432 23.62 -5.18 4.91
N GLU A 433 23.17 -4.56 3.83
CA GLU A 433 23.62 -3.21 3.44
C GLU A 433 23.24 -2.14 4.47
N GLN A 434 22.04 -2.22 5.04
CA GLN A 434 21.59 -1.28 6.06
C GLN A 434 22.33 -1.47 7.39
N VAL A 435 22.64 -2.71 7.77
CA VAL A 435 23.51 -2.98 8.94
C VAL A 435 24.87 -2.29 8.75
N LEU A 436 25.49 -2.44 7.59
CA LEU A 436 26.78 -1.80 7.29
C LEU A 436 26.69 -0.27 7.36
N LYS A 437 25.69 0.32 6.70
CA LYS A 437 25.47 1.78 6.72
C LYS A 437 25.29 2.33 8.13
N LEU A 438 24.52 1.63 8.97
CA LEU A 438 24.29 2.03 10.36
C LEU A 438 25.58 1.89 11.20
N HIS A 439 26.34 0.81 11.00
CA HIS A 439 27.62 0.61 11.66
C HIS A 439 28.65 1.69 11.28
N ASP A 440 28.74 2.04 10.00
CA ASP A 440 29.63 3.10 9.50
C ASP A 440 29.24 4.47 10.08
N ALA A 441 27.95 4.69 10.38
CA ALA A 441 27.46 5.85 11.11
C ALA A 441 27.66 5.77 12.64
N GLY A 442 28.36 4.74 13.14
CA GLY A 442 28.61 4.52 14.57
C GLY A 442 27.43 3.98 15.37
N ILE A 443 26.34 3.56 14.70
CA ILE A 443 25.13 3.04 15.33
C ILE A 443 25.27 1.52 15.47
N LYS A 444 25.28 1.04 16.72
CA LYS A 444 25.33 -0.39 17.03
C LYS A 444 23.94 -0.90 17.44
N PRO A 445 23.62 -2.18 17.14
CA PRO A 445 22.41 -2.80 17.69
C PRO A 445 22.51 -2.79 19.22
N LEU A 446 21.48 -2.25 19.88
CA LEU A 446 21.33 -2.35 21.33
C LEU A 446 20.44 -3.56 21.64
N PRO A 447 20.76 -4.36 22.69
CA PRO A 447 19.78 -5.28 23.25
C PRO A 447 18.60 -4.45 23.76
N GLY A 448 17.52 -4.46 22.99
CA GLY A 448 16.36 -3.59 23.18
C GLY A 448 15.12 -4.35 23.63
N ILE A 449 14.01 -3.62 23.72
CA ILE A 449 12.66 -4.14 24.06
C ILE A 449 12.27 -5.33 23.17
N ASP A 450 12.75 -5.36 21.92
CA ASP A 450 12.42 -6.42 20.97
C ASP A 450 13.31 -7.66 21.06
N GLN A 451 14.33 -7.69 21.93
CA GLN A 451 15.33 -8.77 21.94
C GLN A 451 14.68 -10.16 22.10
N VAL A 452 13.65 -10.28 22.94
CA VAL A 452 12.90 -11.53 23.13
C VAL A 452 12.20 -11.94 21.84
N LEU A 453 11.51 -11.01 21.19
CA LEU A 453 10.81 -11.26 19.93
C LEU A 453 11.76 -11.65 18.80
N LEU A 454 12.87 -10.92 18.65
CA LEU A 454 13.88 -11.18 17.64
C LEU A 454 14.59 -12.52 17.88
N THR A 455 14.82 -12.89 19.14
CA THR A 455 15.37 -14.21 19.50
C THR A 455 14.38 -15.31 19.15
N ALA A 456 13.09 -15.15 19.45
CA ALA A 456 12.07 -16.10 19.08
C ALA A 456 11.97 -16.28 17.55
N LEU A 457 12.12 -15.21 16.78
CA LEU A 457 12.14 -15.23 15.32
C LEU A 457 13.33 -15.99 14.74
N VAL A 458 14.54 -15.69 15.22
CA VAL A 458 15.79 -16.22 14.63
C VAL A 458 16.13 -17.61 15.17
N SER A 459 15.94 -17.83 16.47
CA SER A 459 16.43 -19.03 17.17
C SER A 459 15.33 -20.06 17.45
N GLU A 460 14.10 -19.63 17.69
CA GLU A 460 13.00 -20.53 18.10
C GLU A 460 12.02 -20.85 16.96
N GLY A 461 12.13 -20.14 15.84
CA GLY A 461 11.31 -20.39 14.65
C GLY A 461 9.88 -19.83 14.75
N LEU A 462 9.68 -18.74 15.49
CA LEU A 462 8.38 -18.04 15.59
C LEU A 462 7.73 -17.84 14.21
N GLY A 463 6.43 -18.08 14.13
CA GLY A 463 5.65 -17.99 12.88
C GLY A 463 5.58 -19.29 12.08
N SER A 464 6.36 -20.32 12.43
CA SER A 464 6.23 -21.68 11.88
C SER A 464 5.13 -22.49 12.58
N ALA A 465 4.64 -23.55 11.93
CA ALA A 465 3.75 -24.53 12.58
C ALA A 465 4.39 -25.23 13.79
N ALA A 466 5.72 -25.39 13.81
CA ALA A 466 6.44 -26.07 14.90
C ALA A 466 6.60 -25.21 16.16
N TYR A 467 6.54 -23.88 16.04
CA TYR A 467 6.68 -22.99 17.17
C TYR A 467 5.45 -23.01 18.07
N VAL A 468 5.68 -23.16 19.38
CA VAL A 468 4.65 -23.19 20.41
C VAL A 468 4.75 -21.92 21.24
N ASN A 469 3.80 -21.00 21.06
CA ASN A 469 3.74 -19.79 21.88
C ASN A 469 3.31 -20.12 23.32
N PRO A 470 4.17 -19.92 24.34
CA PRO A 470 3.89 -20.30 25.71
C PRO A 470 2.79 -19.45 26.36
N HIS A 471 2.51 -18.26 25.82
CA HIS A 471 1.50 -17.34 26.34
C HIS A 471 0.12 -17.55 25.71
N TRP A 472 0.05 -18.28 24.59
CA TRP A 472 -1.21 -18.54 23.92
C TRP A 472 -1.98 -19.67 24.62
N LYS A 473 -3.29 -19.48 24.79
CA LYS A 473 -4.21 -20.50 25.31
C LYS A 473 -5.42 -20.63 24.39
N PRO A 474 -5.93 -21.85 24.18
CA PRO A 474 -7.15 -22.03 23.41
C PRO A 474 -8.33 -21.36 24.10
N VAL A 475 -9.20 -20.77 23.30
CA VAL A 475 -10.57 -20.45 23.73
C VAL A 475 -11.30 -21.76 23.99
N THR A 476 -12.02 -21.83 25.11
CA THR A 476 -12.80 -23.00 25.55
C THR A 476 -14.18 -22.56 26.05
N GLY A 477 -15.17 -23.45 26.03
CA GLY A 477 -16.53 -23.16 26.53
C GLY A 477 -17.41 -22.35 25.58
N ALA A 478 -17.04 -22.19 24.31
CA ALA A 478 -17.86 -21.52 23.31
C ALA A 478 -19.09 -22.35 22.89
N SER A 479 -20.07 -21.69 22.26
CA SER A 479 -21.30 -22.32 21.78
C SER A 479 -21.08 -23.29 20.61
N ALA A 480 -22.08 -24.14 20.35
CA ALA A 480 -22.11 -25.01 19.18
C ALA A 480 -21.98 -24.21 17.86
N ASP A 481 -22.62 -23.05 17.74
CA ASP A 481 -22.54 -22.20 16.55
C ASP A 481 -21.13 -21.63 16.33
N ALA A 482 -20.43 -21.27 17.41
CA ALA A 482 -19.04 -20.83 17.34
C ALA A 482 -18.12 -21.97 16.88
N CYS A 483 -18.34 -23.19 17.39
CA CYS A 483 -17.64 -24.39 16.92
C CYS A 483 -17.92 -24.66 15.44
N GLY A 484 -19.19 -24.63 15.03
CA GLY A 484 -19.62 -24.79 13.64
C GLY A 484 -18.97 -23.77 12.70
N SER A 485 -18.88 -22.51 13.14
CA SER A 485 -18.22 -21.45 12.37
C SER A 485 -16.72 -21.69 12.21
N VAL A 486 -16.03 -22.13 13.27
CA VAL A 486 -14.59 -22.43 13.22
C VAL A 486 -14.30 -23.63 12.34
N ILE A 487 -15.01 -24.76 12.52
CA ILE A 487 -14.79 -25.97 11.72
C ILE A 487 -15.12 -25.76 10.24
N GLY A 488 -16.15 -24.94 9.95
CA GLY A 488 -16.48 -24.52 8.59
C GLY A 488 -15.35 -23.75 7.92
N ARG A 489 -14.72 -22.80 8.62
CA ARG A 489 -13.54 -22.07 8.10
C ARG A 489 -12.36 -22.99 7.82
N ILE A 490 -12.13 -23.99 8.66
CA ILE A 490 -11.09 -25.00 8.43
C ILE A 490 -11.41 -25.80 7.15
N GLY A 491 -12.65 -26.29 7.00
CA GLY A 491 -13.08 -27.01 5.80
C GLY A 491 -12.98 -26.17 4.52
N ASP A 492 -13.33 -24.89 4.59
CA ASP A 492 -13.15 -23.94 3.50
C ASP A 492 -11.68 -23.79 3.09
N ALA A 493 -10.77 -23.70 4.06
CA ALA A 493 -9.34 -23.62 3.80
C ALA A 493 -8.77 -24.92 3.18
N ILE A 494 -9.21 -26.09 3.66
CA ILE A 494 -8.83 -27.39 3.06
C ILE A 494 -9.30 -27.46 1.60
N THR A 495 -10.55 -27.06 1.34
CA THR A 495 -11.12 -27.05 -0.02
C THR A 495 -10.36 -26.06 -0.92
N GLY A 496 -10.03 -24.88 -0.39
CA GLY A 496 -9.22 -23.88 -1.10
C GLY A 496 -7.82 -24.39 -1.43
N PHE A 497 -7.18 -25.11 -0.50
CA PHE A 497 -5.88 -25.75 -0.71
C PHE A 497 -5.93 -26.75 -1.85
N GLY A 498 -6.88 -27.70 -1.80
CA GLY A 498 -7.04 -28.70 -2.86
C GLY A 498 -7.39 -28.10 -4.21
N PHE A 499 -8.23 -27.07 -4.25
CA PHE A 499 -8.54 -26.38 -5.50
C PHE A 499 -7.32 -25.66 -6.11
N ARG A 500 -6.47 -25.02 -5.30
CA ARG A 500 -5.33 -24.24 -5.80
C ARG A 500 -4.10 -25.08 -6.10
N LEU A 501 -3.84 -26.11 -5.29
CA LEU A 501 -2.61 -26.91 -5.36
C LEU A 501 -2.83 -28.30 -5.96
N GLY A 502 -4.08 -28.74 -6.10
CA GLY A 502 -4.42 -30.06 -6.67
C GLY A 502 -4.18 -31.24 -5.73
N ASP A 503 -3.93 -30.99 -4.45
CA ASP A 503 -3.61 -32.03 -3.45
C ASP A 503 -4.23 -31.71 -2.09
N TRP A 504 -4.20 -32.66 -1.15
CA TRP A 504 -4.64 -32.44 0.22
C TRP A 504 -3.51 -31.88 1.09
N PRO A 505 -3.81 -31.03 2.08
CA PRO A 505 -2.80 -30.62 3.05
C PRO A 505 -2.35 -31.82 3.89
N GLU A 506 -1.06 -31.99 4.17
CA GLU A 506 -0.59 -33.14 4.98
C GLU A 506 -1.06 -33.03 6.44
N THR A 507 -1.13 -31.79 6.94
CA THR A 507 -1.62 -31.46 8.28
C THR A 507 -2.46 -30.18 8.24
N LEU A 508 -3.30 -29.96 9.25
CA LEU A 508 -3.99 -28.68 9.39
C LEU A 508 -3.01 -27.50 9.54
N GLY A 509 -1.84 -27.73 10.12
CA GLY A 509 -0.79 -26.71 10.26
C GLY A 509 -0.28 -26.18 8.92
N GLU A 510 -0.27 -27.02 7.87
CA GLU A 510 0.17 -26.60 6.55
C GLU A 510 -0.73 -25.51 5.94
N LEU A 511 -2.02 -25.51 6.28
CA LEU A 511 -2.95 -24.46 5.84
C LEU A 511 -2.51 -23.07 6.31
N TRP A 512 -1.86 -22.98 7.47
CA TRP A 512 -1.26 -21.74 7.95
C TRP A 512 0.04 -21.42 7.23
N ASP A 513 0.94 -22.40 7.15
CA ASP A 513 2.28 -22.19 6.56
C ASP A 513 2.19 -21.77 5.09
N ARG A 514 1.12 -22.19 4.39
CA ARG A 514 0.82 -21.88 2.99
C ARG A 514 -0.18 -20.73 2.81
N ASP A 515 -0.51 -19.99 3.86
CA ASP A 515 -1.38 -18.80 3.84
C ASP A 515 -2.83 -19.04 3.36
N PHE A 516 -3.38 -20.24 3.60
CA PHE A 516 -4.80 -20.53 3.36
C PHE A 516 -5.68 -20.13 4.54
N ILE A 517 -5.13 -20.07 5.75
CA ILE A 517 -5.90 -19.70 6.95
C ILE A 517 -5.03 -19.05 8.04
N ASP A 518 -5.62 -18.09 8.76
CA ASP A 518 -5.08 -17.64 10.04
C ASP A 518 -5.47 -18.65 11.13
N ARG A 519 -4.46 -19.33 11.70
CA ARG A 519 -4.60 -20.35 12.73
C ARG A 519 -5.17 -19.78 14.01
N ASN A 520 -4.91 -18.52 14.38
CA ASN A 520 -5.54 -17.93 15.57
C ASN A 520 -7.03 -17.70 15.36
N SER A 521 -7.46 -17.34 14.14
CA SER A 521 -8.88 -17.18 13.80
C SER A 521 -9.69 -18.48 13.85
N VAL A 522 -9.00 -19.63 13.85
CA VAL A 522 -9.56 -20.97 14.05
C VAL A 522 -9.04 -21.63 15.32
N ASN A 523 -8.66 -20.82 16.32
CA ASN A 523 -8.28 -21.28 17.65
C ASN A 523 -7.15 -22.35 17.65
N ARG A 524 -6.18 -22.17 16.74
CA ARG A 524 -5.07 -23.09 16.43
C ARG A 524 -5.54 -24.52 16.18
N PHE A 525 -6.63 -24.64 15.40
CA PHE A 525 -7.26 -25.91 15.08
C PHE A 525 -7.77 -26.68 16.31
N ARG A 526 -8.05 -25.97 17.41
CA ARG A 526 -8.74 -26.50 18.59
C ARG A 526 -10.21 -26.10 18.58
N CYS A 527 -11.06 -27.04 18.93
CA CYS A 527 -12.48 -26.81 19.11
C CYS A 527 -12.70 -25.76 20.21
N PRO A 528 -13.39 -24.63 19.93
CA PRO A 528 -13.56 -23.57 20.92
C PRO A 528 -14.54 -23.96 22.04
N ALA A 529 -15.31 -25.04 21.88
CA ALA A 529 -16.17 -25.58 22.94
C ALA A 529 -15.38 -26.47 23.90
N SER A 530 -14.62 -27.46 23.40
CA SER A 530 -13.93 -28.44 24.24
C SER A 530 -12.45 -28.14 24.51
N GLY A 531 -11.79 -27.30 23.71
CA GLY A 531 -10.33 -27.07 23.75
C GLY A 531 -9.49 -28.14 23.07
N GLU A 532 -10.12 -29.25 22.64
CA GLU A 532 -9.46 -30.38 21.99
C GLU A 532 -9.12 -30.06 20.53
N LEU A 533 -8.06 -30.67 20.00
CA LEU A 533 -7.70 -30.53 18.59
C LEU A 533 -8.79 -31.13 17.69
N TYR A 534 -9.07 -30.48 16.56
CA TYR A 534 -9.88 -31.10 15.51
C TYR A 534 -9.13 -32.30 14.91
N ARG A 535 -9.90 -33.30 14.50
CA ARG A 535 -9.38 -34.46 13.77
C ARG A 535 -9.33 -34.14 12.29
N TYR A 536 -8.19 -34.43 11.69
CA TYR A 536 -7.95 -34.37 10.27
C TYR A 536 -7.24 -35.66 9.85
N GLY A 537 -7.56 -36.15 8.66
CA GLY A 537 -6.90 -37.30 8.05
C GLY A 537 -6.82 -37.04 6.56
N VAL A 538 -5.63 -37.22 5.98
CA VAL A 538 -5.41 -37.04 4.55
C VAL A 538 -6.25 -38.08 3.80
N PRO A 539 -7.20 -37.65 2.95
CA PRO A 539 -7.95 -38.60 2.13
C PRO A 539 -7.03 -39.38 1.20
N THR A 540 -7.30 -40.67 1.01
CA THR A 540 -6.47 -41.54 0.15
C THR A 540 -6.75 -41.38 -1.35
N MET A 541 -7.78 -40.62 -1.69
CA MET A 541 -8.21 -40.37 -3.07
C MET A 541 -7.79 -38.97 -3.54
N PRO A 542 -7.53 -38.76 -4.84
CA PRO A 542 -7.28 -37.44 -5.40
C PRO A 542 -8.41 -36.44 -5.13
N PHE A 543 -8.06 -35.16 -4.99
CA PHE A 543 -9.02 -34.09 -4.64
C PHE A 543 -10.17 -33.98 -5.65
N ASP A 544 -9.87 -34.11 -6.95
CA ASP A 544 -10.83 -34.01 -8.05
C ASP A 544 -11.82 -35.20 -8.13
N GLN A 545 -11.50 -36.31 -7.45
CA GLN A 545 -12.31 -37.54 -7.42
C GLN A 545 -13.09 -37.69 -6.12
N ALA A 546 -12.89 -36.78 -5.16
CA ALA A 546 -13.50 -36.88 -3.85
C ALA A 546 -15.01 -36.62 -3.87
N PRO A 547 -15.81 -37.46 -3.20
CA PRO A 547 -17.25 -37.28 -3.16
C PRO A 547 -17.62 -36.08 -2.28
N LYS A 548 -18.72 -35.41 -2.62
CA LYS A 548 -19.18 -34.18 -1.94
C LYS A 548 -19.45 -34.35 -0.44
N ASP A 549 -19.78 -35.56 -0.01
CA ASP A 549 -20.05 -35.94 1.37
C ASP A 549 -18.82 -36.44 2.12
N LEU A 550 -17.62 -36.37 1.52
CA LEU A 550 -16.36 -36.66 2.20
C LEU A 550 -16.19 -35.76 3.43
N VAL A 551 -15.91 -36.35 4.58
CA VAL A 551 -15.62 -35.62 5.81
C VAL A 551 -14.19 -35.09 5.75
N LEU A 552 -14.04 -33.77 5.77
CA LEU A 552 -12.73 -33.11 5.75
C LEU A 552 -12.10 -33.02 7.14
N VAL A 553 -12.89 -32.60 8.13
CA VAL A 553 -12.43 -32.32 9.49
C VAL A 553 -13.58 -32.56 10.47
N SER A 554 -13.29 -33.06 11.67
CA SER A 554 -14.31 -33.32 12.70
C SER A 554 -13.83 -32.98 14.12
N THR A 555 -14.77 -32.80 15.07
CA THR A 555 -14.42 -32.62 16.49
C THR A 555 -13.89 -33.92 17.09
N SER A 556 -12.87 -33.83 17.95
CA SER A 556 -12.33 -35.00 18.66
C SER A 556 -13.24 -35.52 19.77
N SER A 557 -14.10 -34.66 20.31
CA SER A 557 -15.04 -34.97 21.39
C SER A 557 -16.43 -34.43 21.05
N ALA A 558 -17.44 -34.99 21.71
CA ALA A 558 -18.79 -34.48 21.62
C ALA A 558 -18.90 -33.16 22.41
N ILE A 559 -19.61 -32.20 21.86
CA ILE A 559 -19.84 -30.89 22.47
C ILE A 559 -21.33 -30.68 22.73
N ASP A 560 -21.66 -29.81 23.68
CA ASP A 560 -23.04 -29.54 24.05
C ASP A 560 -23.74 -28.72 22.97
N THR A 561 -24.91 -29.18 22.54
CA THR A 561 -25.80 -28.50 21.59
C THR A 561 -27.22 -28.47 22.15
N PRO A 562 -28.14 -27.65 21.60
CA PRO A 562 -29.55 -27.66 22.01
C PRO A 562 -30.23 -29.04 21.89
N THR A 563 -29.69 -29.95 21.07
CA THR A 563 -30.22 -31.30 20.83
C THR A 563 -29.47 -32.40 21.60
N GLY A 564 -28.61 -32.01 22.54
CA GLY A 564 -27.74 -32.91 23.31
C GLY A 564 -26.29 -32.90 22.82
N LYS A 565 -25.49 -33.84 23.32
CA LYS A 565 -24.08 -33.96 22.92
C LYS A 565 -23.96 -34.43 21.47
N ARG A 566 -23.17 -33.72 20.67
CA ARG A 566 -22.96 -33.99 19.24
C ARG A 566 -21.51 -33.80 18.83
N PHE A 567 -21.09 -34.54 17.80
CA PHE A 567 -19.84 -34.33 17.07
C PHE A 567 -20.12 -33.44 15.86
N ALA A 568 -19.31 -32.40 15.67
CA ALA A 568 -19.39 -31.58 14.46
C ALA A 568 -18.42 -32.12 13.41
N ALA A 569 -18.81 -32.07 12.14
CA ALA A 569 -17.94 -32.39 11.02
C ALA A 569 -18.21 -31.43 9.86
N CYS A 570 -17.17 -31.06 9.12
CA CYS A 570 -17.29 -30.30 7.88
C CYS A 570 -17.05 -31.23 6.68
N LEU A 571 -17.94 -31.18 5.70
CA LEU A 571 -17.90 -31.99 4.49
C LEU A 571 -17.26 -31.22 3.32
N LEU A 572 -16.86 -31.92 2.27
CA LEU A 572 -16.26 -31.32 1.07
C LEU A 572 -17.19 -30.31 0.36
N ASP A 573 -18.50 -30.52 0.40
CA ASP A 573 -19.49 -29.54 -0.07
C ASP A 573 -19.69 -28.33 0.86
N ARG A 574 -18.81 -28.16 1.85
CA ARG A 574 -18.75 -27.05 2.81
C ARG A 574 -19.90 -27.01 3.82
N ARG A 575 -20.72 -28.06 3.89
CA ARG A 575 -21.73 -28.17 4.95
C ARG A 575 -21.10 -28.60 6.27
N VAL A 576 -21.57 -28.01 7.36
CA VAL A 576 -21.29 -28.47 8.72
C VAL A 576 -22.44 -29.36 9.18
N VAL A 577 -22.13 -30.60 9.54
CA VAL A 577 -23.10 -31.59 10.02
C VAL A 577 -22.84 -31.93 11.48
N TRP A 578 -23.92 -32.34 12.17
CA TRP A 578 -23.90 -32.68 13.59
C TRP A 578 -24.34 -34.12 13.78
N SER A 579 -23.51 -34.94 14.41
CA SER A 579 -23.72 -36.38 14.58
C SER A 579 -23.80 -36.79 16.04
N VAL A 580 -24.61 -37.82 16.33
CA VAL A 580 -24.63 -38.51 17.63
C VAL A 580 -23.39 -39.38 17.86
N LYS A 581 -22.75 -39.84 16.77
CA LYS A 581 -21.58 -40.71 16.78
C LYS A 581 -20.34 -39.95 16.32
N PRO A 582 -19.13 -40.35 16.76
CA PRO A 582 -17.88 -39.81 16.22
C PRO A 582 -17.86 -39.91 14.70
N VAL A 583 -17.47 -38.83 14.02
CA VAL A 583 -17.35 -38.78 12.57
C VAL A 583 -15.86 -38.88 12.21
N GLU A 584 -15.52 -39.78 11.30
CA GLU A 584 -14.13 -40.05 10.91
C GLU A 584 -13.76 -39.23 9.66
N PRO A 585 -12.74 -38.36 9.74
CA PRO A 585 -12.21 -37.65 8.57
C PRO A 585 -11.66 -38.60 7.51
N GLY A 586 -11.71 -38.19 6.24
CA GLY A 586 -11.23 -38.97 5.10
C GLY A 586 -12.21 -40.05 4.61
N LYS A 587 -13.39 -40.16 5.20
CA LYS A 587 -14.46 -41.10 4.80
C LYS A 587 -15.75 -40.36 4.41
N PRO A 588 -16.59 -40.92 3.52
CA PRO A 588 -17.92 -40.38 3.25
C PRO A 588 -18.78 -40.35 4.53
N TYR A 589 -19.56 -39.30 4.70
CA TYR A 589 -20.45 -39.14 5.85
C TYR A 589 -21.63 -40.12 5.77
N ALA A 590 -21.70 -41.07 6.68
CA ALA A 590 -22.71 -42.14 6.69
C ALA A 590 -24.12 -41.71 7.15
N GLY A 591 -24.39 -40.41 7.31
CA GLY A 591 -25.65 -39.90 7.87
C GLY A 591 -25.73 -40.02 9.41
N PRO A 592 -26.80 -39.50 10.03
CA PRO A 592 -27.05 -39.61 11.47
C PRO A 592 -27.24 -41.05 11.96
#